data_AF-A0A358S910-F1
#
_entry.id   AF-A0A358S910-F1
#
_cell.length_a   1.000
_cell.length_b   1.000
_cell.length_c   1.000
_cell.angle_alpha   90.00
_cell.angle_beta   90.00
_cell.angle_gamma   90.00
#
_symmetry.space_group_name_H-M   'P 1'
#
loop_
_entity.id
_entity.type
_entity.pdbx_description
1 polymer ?
#
loop_
_entity_poly.entity_id
_entity_poly.type
_entity_poly.pdbx_seq_one_letter_code
_entity_poly.pdbx_strand_id
1 'polypeptide(L)'
;MISTFKEIYGSYPLKKWDIALLFFFVLLSFMPPLYFHLTQSPAEGDKVIIVEKDGKEIFRHPLDESMAHEIKFPFIHNGESYEGNLELKDGAVKLHRLPEEIVPLSIHEDMGWISESYEVIVALPVKMVVRISSSEVDEVDITT
;
A
#
# COMPACT_ATOMS: atom_id res chain seq x y z
N MET A 1 30.84 -14.17 48.44
CA MET A 1 29.51 -14.50 47.86
C MET A 1 29.55 -14.40 46.33
N ILE A 2 30.57 -14.97 45.67
CA ILE A 2 30.74 -14.93 44.20
C ILE A 2 31.09 -16.32 43.63
N SER A 3 31.29 -17.34 44.50
CA SER A 3 31.78 -18.65 44.08
C SER A 3 30.71 -19.65 43.65
N THR A 4 29.41 -19.31 43.69
CA THR A 4 28.33 -20.28 43.46
C THR A 4 27.78 -20.26 42.03
N PHE A 5 28.08 -19.24 41.22
CA PHE A 5 27.52 -19.14 39.86
C PHE A 5 28.27 -19.95 38.79
N LYS A 6 29.49 -20.44 39.08
CA LYS A 6 30.33 -21.14 38.10
C LYS A 6 30.00 -22.63 37.96
N GLU A 7 29.25 -23.22 38.88
CA GLU A 7 28.92 -24.66 38.86
C GLU A 7 27.68 -25.03 38.04
N ILE A 8 26.89 -24.05 37.57
CA ILE A 8 25.61 -24.34 36.90
C ILE A 8 25.75 -24.47 35.37
N TYR A 9 26.84 -23.96 34.77
CA TYR A 9 27.10 -24.12 33.35
C TYR A 9 28.10 -25.24 33.11
N GLY A 10 27.58 -26.47 33.07
CA GLY A 10 28.29 -27.60 32.50
C GLY A 10 28.83 -27.22 31.12
N SER A 11 30.14 -27.41 30.94
CA SER A 11 30.85 -27.13 29.70
C SER A 11 30.32 -28.05 28.61
N TYR A 12 29.27 -27.63 27.90
CA TYR A 12 28.78 -28.34 26.72
C TYR A 12 29.91 -28.30 25.68
N PRO A 13 30.54 -29.44 25.33
CA PRO A 13 31.52 -29.46 24.26
C PRO A 13 30.72 -29.31 22.97
N LEU A 14 30.58 -28.08 22.49
CA LEU A 14 29.90 -27.78 21.23
C LEU A 14 30.50 -28.69 20.16
N LYS A 15 29.72 -29.67 19.68
CA LYS A 15 30.17 -30.49 18.56
C LYS A 15 30.31 -29.56 17.36
N LYS A 16 31.24 -29.87 16.45
CA LYS A 16 31.41 -29.09 15.21
C LYS A 16 30.08 -28.88 14.46
N TRP A 17 29.17 -29.83 14.60
CA TRP A 17 27.80 -29.77 14.10
C TRP A 17 26.89 -28.78 14.83
N ASP A 18 27.01 -28.64 16.15
CA ASP A 18 26.23 -27.66 16.91
C ASP A 18 26.62 -26.22 16.52
N ILE A 19 27.90 -26.00 16.25
CA ILE A 19 28.42 -24.73 15.72
C ILE A 19 27.88 -24.43 14.31
N ALA A 20 27.84 -25.44 13.43
CA ALA A 20 27.29 -25.28 12.08
C ALA A 20 25.80 -24.99 12.12
N LEU A 21 25.07 -25.66 13.02
CA LEU A 21 23.63 -25.47 13.21
C LEU A 21 23.33 -24.08 13.75
N LEU A 22 24.10 -23.60 14.72
CA LEU A 22 23.97 -22.25 15.27
C LEU A 22 24.22 -21.18 14.20
N PHE A 23 25.25 -21.33 13.37
CA PHE A 23 25.51 -20.40 12.27
C PHE A 23 24.40 -20.37 11.23
N PHE A 24 23.82 -21.53 10.90
CA PHE A 24 22.67 -21.63 10.01
C PHE A 24 21.44 -20.91 10.56
N PHE A 25 21.10 -21.08 11.84
CA PHE A 25 19.99 -20.38 12.48
C PHE A 25 20.21 -18.87 12.57
N VAL A 26 21.45 -18.44 12.81
CA VAL A 26 21.81 -17.01 12.79
C VAL A 26 21.58 -16.42 11.40
N LEU A 27 22.06 -17.08 10.33
CA LEU A 27 21.80 -16.64 8.96
C LEU A 27 20.30 -16.62 8.62
N LEU A 28 19.57 -17.65 9.05
CA LEU A 28 18.13 -17.74 8.85
C LEU A 28 17.38 -16.62 9.58
N SER A 29 17.87 -16.17 10.74
CA SER A 29 17.28 -15.05 11.48
C SER A 29 17.37 -13.72 10.74
N PHE A 30 18.32 -13.57 9.80
CA PHE A 30 18.44 -12.37 8.96
C PHE A 30 17.60 -12.46 7.67
N MET A 31 17.01 -13.60 7.34
CA MET A 31 16.15 -13.76 6.16
C MET A 31 14.84 -12.95 6.24
N PRO A 32 14.09 -12.94 7.36
CA PRO A 32 12.84 -12.18 7.44
C PRO A 32 13.02 -10.67 7.27
N PRO A 33 14.02 -10.00 7.90
CA PRO A 33 14.29 -8.59 7.65
C PRO A 33 14.68 -8.29 6.19
N LEU A 34 15.46 -9.17 5.56
CA LEU A 34 15.85 -9.00 4.15
C LEU A 34 14.66 -9.15 3.21
N TYR A 35 13.78 -10.12 3.47
CA TYR A 35 12.55 -10.33 2.71
C TYR A 35 11.62 -9.11 2.83
N PHE A 36 11.43 -8.58 4.04
CA PHE A 36 10.68 -7.36 4.27
C PHE A 36 11.28 -6.16 3.53
N HIS A 37 12.60 -5.98 3.55
CA HIS A 37 13.23 -4.85 2.86
C HIS A 37 13.11 -4.92 1.33
N LEU A 38 13.06 -6.13 0.76
CA LEU A 38 12.91 -6.32 -0.69
C LEU A 38 11.45 -6.23 -1.18
N THR A 39 10.48 -6.45 -0.28
CA THR A 39 9.04 -6.34 -0.57
C THR A 39 8.42 -5.02 -0.10
N GLN A 40 9.09 -4.28 0.77
CA GLN A 40 8.72 -2.92 1.13
C GLN A 40 9.14 -1.96 0.01
N SER A 41 8.15 -1.42 -0.69
CA SER A 41 8.27 -0.15 -1.40
C SER A 41 8.76 0.95 -0.42
N PRO A 42 9.43 2.01 -0.93
CA PRO A 42 10.16 2.94 -0.07
C PRO A 42 9.24 3.60 0.94
N ALA A 43 9.60 3.47 2.21
CA ALA A 43 8.92 4.08 3.33
C ALA A 43 9.15 5.60 3.37
N GLU A 44 8.07 6.38 3.37
CA GLU A 44 7.75 7.50 4.27
C GLU A 44 6.35 8.02 3.88
N GLY A 45 5.30 7.73 4.65
CA GLY A 45 3.95 8.24 4.38
C GLY A 45 3.23 7.64 3.15
N ASP A 46 3.14 6.31 3.06
CA ASP A 46 2.56 5.57 1.92
C ASP A 46 1.08 5.93 1.65
N LYS A 47 0.87 7.05 0.94
CA LYS A 47 -0.40 7.38 0.31
C LYS A 47 -0.66 6.35 -0.78
N VAL A 48 -1.83 5.72 -0.74
CA VAL A 48 -2.27 4.77 -1.77
C VAL A 48 -3.56 5.27 -2.41
N ILE A 49 -3.61 5.18 -3.74
CA ILE A 49 -4.81 5.43 -4.52
C ILE A 49 -5.66 4.17 -4.46
N ILE A 50 -6.92 4.33 -4.06
CA ILE A 50 -7.91 3.25 -4.01
C ILE A 50 -9.05 3.64 -4.94
N VAL A 51 -9.35 2.78 -5.91
CA VAL A 51 -10.55 2.88 -6.73
C VAL A 51 -11.55 1.84 -6.26
N GLU A 52 -12.72 2.33 -5.88
CA GLU A 52 -13.85 1.53 -5.47
C GLU A 52 -14.95 1.61 -6.51
N LYS A 53 -15.61 0.47 -6.74
CA LYS A 53 -16.83 0.40 -7.53
C LYS A 53 -17.85 -0.42 -6.78
N ASP A 54 -19.07 0.09 -6.65
CA ASP A 54 -20.14 -0.55 -5.87
C ASP A 54 -19.72 -0.84 -4.41
N GLY A 55 -18.89 0.04 -3.82
CA GLY A 55 -18.36 -0.11 -2.46
C GLY A 55 -17.31 -1.21 -2.29
N LYS A 56 -16.81 -1.79 -3.39
CA LYS A 56 -15.74 -2.77 -3.39
C LYS A 56 -14.50 -2.18 -4.05
N GLU A 57 -13.35 -2.34 -3.41
CA GLU A 57 -12.06 -2.04 -4.01
C GLU A 57 -11.83 -2.91 -5.24
N ILE A 58 -11.61 -2.25 -6.38
CA ILE A 58 -11.32 -2.89 -7.67
C ILE A 58 -9.89 -2.61 -8.15
N PHE A 59 -9.26 -1.56 -7.63
CA PHE A 59 -7.90 -1.17 -8.00
C PHE A 59 -7.21 -0.45 -6.85
N ARG A 60 -5.92 -0.71 -6.69
CA ARG A 60 -5.04 -0.10 -5.70
C ARG A 60 -3.69 0.18 -6.35
N HIS A 61 -3.18 1.38 -6.16
CA HIS A 61 -1.85 1.75 -6.65
C HIS A 61 -1.15 2.68 -5.64
N PRO A 62 0.15 2.52 -5.38
CA PRO A 62 0.91 3.49 -4.61
C PRO A 62 0.84 4.87 -5.26
N LEU A 63 0.62 5.92 -4.47
CA LEU A 63 0.77 7.28 -4.96
C LEU A 63 2.26 7.60 -4.93
N ASP A 64 2.85 7.84 -6.10
CA ASP A 64 4.24 8.22 -6.20
C ASP A 64 4.38 9.72 -6.46
N GLU A 65 5.50 10.27 -5.99
CA GLU A 65 5.86 11.67 -6.21
C GLU A 65 6.76 11.82 -7.44
N SER A 66 6.68 10.86 -8.37
CA SER A 66 7.57 10.75 -9.51
C SER A 66 7.05 11.54 -10.73
N MET A 67 7.69 11.35 -11.88
CA MET A 67 7.31 12.00 -13.13
C MET A 67 5.88 11.66 -13.55
N ALA A 68 5.21 12.59 -14.22
CA ALA A 68 3.85 12.40 -14.70
C ALA A 68 3.71 11.13 -15.55
N HIS A 69 2.78 10.26 -15.18
CA HIS A 69 2.46 9.05 -15.95
C HIS A 69 1.00 8.63 -15.76
N GLU A 70 0.54 7.81 -16.70
CA GLU A 70 -0.84 7.34 -16.76
C GLU A 70 -0.95 5.87 -16.36
N ILE A 71 -2.02 5.53 -15.64
CA ILE A 71 -2.31 4.19 -15.16
C ILE A 71 -3.72 3.82 -15.53
N LYS A 72 -3.84 2.71 -16.25
CA LYS A 72 -5.11 2.16 -16.69
C LYS A 72 -5.60 1.09 -15.73
N PHE A 73 -6.90 1.08 -15.48
CA PHE A 73 -7.54 0.05 -14.66
C PHE A 73 -8.84 -0.44 -15.31
N PRO A 74 -9.07 -1.77 -15.39
CA PRO A 74 -10.30 -2.30 -15.95
C PRO A 74 -11.44 -2.26 -14.93
N PHE A 75 -12.67 -2.09 -15.39
CA PHE A 75 -13.88 -2.25 -14.57
C PHE A 75 -15.05 -2.78 -15.38
N ILE A 76 -15.99 -3.45 -14.71
CA ILE A 76 -17.20 -4.01 -15.34
C ILE A 76 -18.41 -3.17 -14.97
N HIS A 77 -19.20 -2.77 -15.98
CA HIS A 77 -20.49 -2.11 -15.81
C HIS A 77 -21.52 -2.77 -16.73
N ASN A 78 -22.68 -3.15 -16.20
CA ASN A 78 -23.76 -3.83 -16.94
C ASN A 78 -23.33 -5.08 -17.74
N GLY A 79 -22.28 -5.78 -17.31
CA GLY A 79 -21.76 -6.98 -17.99
C GLY A 79 -20.75 -6.70 -19.08
N GLU A 80 -20.46 -5.42 -19.37
CA GLU A 80 -19.44 -4.99 -20.33
C GLU A 80 -18.17 -4.51 -19.61
N SER A 81 -17.02 -4.69 -20.25
CA SER A 81 -15.72 -4.28 -19.73
C SER A 81 -15.35 -2.90 -20.26
N TYR A 82 -14.97 -2.02 -19.36
CA TYR A 82 -14.49 -0.66 -19.64
C TYR A 82 -13.12 -0.45 -18.99
N GLU A 83 -12.46 0.63 -19.39
CA GLU A 83 -11.16 1.02 -18.87
C GLU A 83 -11.25 2.46 -18.33
N GLY A 84 -10.76 2.66 -17.10
CA GLY A 84 -10.50 3.97 -16.53
C GLY A 84 -9.02 4.32 -16.65
N ASN A 85 -8.72 5.61 -16.66
CA ASN A 85 -7.35 6.12 -16.75
C ASN A 85 -7.10 7.16 -15.66
N LEU A 86 -6.07 6.91 -14.85
CA LEU A 86 -5.59 7.82 -13.81
C LEU A 86 -4.29 8.48 -14.29
N GLU A 87 -4.21 9.80 -14.17
CA GLU A 87 -2.95 10.54 -14.30
C GLU A 87 -2.38 10.75 -12.90
N LEU A 88 -1.14 10.35 -12.69
CA LEU A 88 -0.39 10.59 -11.45
C LEU A 88 0.68 11.64 -11.75
N LYS A 89 0.77 12.66 -10.91
CA LYS A 89 1.75 13.73 -11.05
C LYS A 89 1.94 14.46 -9.73
N ASP A 90 3.21 14.67 -9.34
CA ASP A 90 3.58 15.50 -8.19
C ASP A 90 2.83 15.10 -6.89
N GLY A 91 2.64 13.80 -6.65
CA GLY A 91 1.91 13.31 -5.47
C GLY A 91 0.40 13.57 -5.50
N ALA A 92 -0.17 13.85 -6.68
CA ALA A 92 -1.60 14.00 -6.91
C ALA A 92 -2.10 13.01 -7.97
N VAL A 93 -3.39 12.71 -7.93
CA VAL A 93 -4.07 11.86 -8.91
C VAL A 93 -5.28 12.57 -9.52
N LYS A 94 -5.49 12.37 -10.82
CA LYS A 94 -6.68 12.82 -11.56
C LYS A 94 -7.30 11.65 -12.32
N LEU A 95 -8.64 11.57 -12.32
CA LEU A 95 -9.38 10.62 -13.16
C LEU A 95 -9.74 11.29 -14.49
N HIS A 96 -9.30 10.70 -15.60
CA HIS A 96 -9.70 11.15 -16.94
C HIS A 96 -11.15 10.76 -17.28
N ARG A 97 -11.65 11.33 -18.38
CA ARG A 97 -13.01 11.09 -18.85
C ARG A 97 -13.30 9.60 -19.02
N LEU A 98 -14.25 9.09 -18.25
CA LEU A 98 -14.89 7.80 -18.49
C LEU A 98 -15.82 7.90 -19.73
N PRO A 99 -16.06 6.78 -20.44
CA PRO A 99 -16.89 6.78 -21.64
C PRO A 99 -18.27 7.42 -21.42
N GLU A 100 -18.68 8.27 -22.35
CA GLU A 100 -19.93 9.07 -22.25
C GLU A 100 -21.19 8.19 -22.17
N GLU A 101 -21.15 7.01 -22.80
CA GLU A 101 -22.24 6.03 -22.78
C GLU A 101 -22.63 5.59 -21.35
N ILE A 102 -21.66 5.45 -20.46
CA ILE A 102 -21.87 5.01 -19.07
C ILE A 102 -21.84 6.17 -18.08
N VAL A 103 -21.15 7.27 -18.42
CA VAL A 103 -21.05 8.48 -17.60
C VAL A 103 -21.28 9.72 -18.48
N PRO A 104 -22.53 10.19 -18.61
CA PRO A 104 -22.88 11.28 -19.54
C PRO A 104 -22.28 12.64 -19.18
N LEU A 105 -22.04 12.90 -17.89
CA LEU A 105 -21.50 14.17 -17.40
C LEU A 105 -20.01 14.03 -17.03
N SER A 106 -19.20 15.06 -17.30
CA SER A 106 -17.75 15.10 -16.98
C SER A 106 -17.43 15.36 -15.51
N ILE A 107 -18.40 15.32 -14.59
CA ILE A 107 -18.21 15.83 -13.22
C ILE A 107 -16.96 15.22 -12.56
N HIS A 108 -16.69 13.92 -12.72
CA HIS A 108 -15.51 13.25 -12.15
C HIS A 108 -14.17 13.74 -12.74
N GLU A 109 -14.17 14.20 -13.99
CA GLU A 109 -12.99 14.78 -14.65
C GLU A 109 -12.82 16.26 -14.26
N ASP A 110 -13.95 16.98 -14.14
CA ASP A 110 -14.01 18.39 -13.74
C ASP A 110 -13.56 18.61 -12.29
N MET A 111 -13.64 17.57 -11.44
CA MET A 111 -13.10 17.56 -10.08
C MET A 111 -11.57 17.74 -10.05
N GLY A 112 -10.87 17.40 -11.13
CA GLY A 112 -9.44 17.65 -11.27
C GLY A 112 -8.55 16.76 -10.40
N TRP A 113 -7.49 17.36 -9.86
CA TRP A 113 -6.44 16.69 -9.10
C TRP A 113 -6.81 16.61 -7.62
N ILE A 114 -6.56 15.46 -6.99
CA ILE A 114 -6.64 15.26 -5.54
C ILE A 114 -5.28 14.79 -5.01
N SER A 115 -4.89 15.22 -3.81
CA SER A 115 -3.62 14.84 -3.15
C SER A 115 -3.80 14.39 -1.70
N GLU A 116 -4.92 14.73 -1.05
CA GLU A 116 -5.15 14.45 0.36
C GLU A 116 -6.16 13.32 0.62
N SER A 117 -6.07 12.70 1.80
CA SER A 117 -6.91 11.55 2.17
C SER A 117 -8.40 11.87 2.35
N TYR A 118 -8.73 13.14 2.63
CA TYR A 118 -10.09 13.62 2.74
C TYR A 118 -10.72 13.97 1.38
N GLU A 119 -9.91 14.05 0.31
CA GLU A 119 -10.36 14.36 -1.03
C GLU A 119 -10.79 13.09 -1.77
N VAL A 120 -11.84 13.20 -2.58
CA VAL A 120 -12.42 12.09 -3.33
C VAL A 120 -12.86 12.54 -4.71
N ILE A 121 -12.70 11.68 -5.71
CA ILE A 121 -13.31 11.84 -7.03
C ILE A 121 -14.47 10.85 -7.15
N VAL A 122 -15.63 11.31 -7.64
CA VAL A 122 -16.85 10.49 -7.69
C VAL A 122 -17.45 10.47 -9.09
N ALA A 123 -17.62 9.27 -9.65
CA ALA A 123 -18.39 9.03 -10.87
C ALA A 123 -19.70 8.28 -10.53
N LEU A 124 -20.73 9.05 -10.21
CA LEU A 124 -22.01 8.55 -9.68
C LEU A 124 -22.72 7.51 -10.56
N PRO A 125 -22.85 7.68 -11.90
CA PRO A 125 -23.62 6.74 -12.73
C PRO A 125 -23.10 5.30 -12.67
N VAL A 126 -21.79 5.14 -12.51
CA VAL A 126 -21.12 3.83 -12.39
C VAL A 126 -20.78 3.45 -10.94
N LYS A 127 -21.19 4.27 -9.96
CA LYS A 127 -20.92 4.10 -8.52
C LYS A 127 -19.43 3.90 -8.23
N MET A 128 -18.60 4.71 -8.87
CA MET A 128 -17.15 4.66 -8.70
C MET A 128 -16.65 5.82 -7.85
N VAL A 129 -15.70 5.52 -6.95
CA VAL A 129 -15.03 6.48 -6.07
C VAL A 129 -13.53 6.25 -6.19
N VAL A 130 -12.77 7.32 -6.41
CA VAL A 130 -11.30 7.33 -6.30
C VAL A 130 -10.95 8.12 -5.04
N ARG A 131 -10.15 7.54 -4.16
CA ARG A 131 -9.71 8.16 -2.91
C ARG A 131 -8.24 7.89 -2.64
N ILE A 132 -7.62 8.74 -1.84
CA ILE A 132 -6.27 8.52 -1.32
C ILE A 132 -6.40 8.03 0.12
N SER A 133 -5.65 6.99 0.49
CA SER A 133 -5.56 6.51 1.88
C SER A 133 -4.13 6.66 2.35
N SER A 134 -3.92 7.30 3.50
CA SER A 134 -2.63 7.28 4.20
C SER A 134 -2.63 6.13 5.23
N SER A 135 -1.46 5.58 5.51
CA SER A 135 -1.26 4.61 6.60
C SER A 135 -0.98 5.27 7.95
N GLU A 136 -0.83 6.60 7.99
CA GLU A 136 -0.89 7.35 9.24
C GLU A 136 -2.27 7.17 9.86
N VAL A 137 -2.28 6.55 11.04
CA VAL A 137 -3.45 6.51 11.91
C VAL A 137 -3.88 7.95 12.13
N ASP A 138 -5.05 8.32 11.64
CA ASP A 138 -5.73 9.52 12.09
C ASP A 138 -5.95 9.38 13.60
N GLU A 139 -4.97 9.83 14.39
CA GLU A 139 -5.12 10.09 15.81
C GLU A 139 -6.06 11.29 15.93
N VAL A 140 -7.34 11.06 15.62
CA VAL A 140 -8.41 11.99 15.95
C VAL A 140 -8.54 11.93 17.46
N ASP A 141 -7.89 12.89 18.11
CA ASP A 141 -8.03 13.21 19.52
C ASP A 141 -9.51 13.54 19.82
N ILE A 142 -10.29 12.51 20.12
CA ILE A 142 -11.58 12.64 20.80
C ILE A 142 -11.32 12.74 22.30
N THR A 143 -10.72 13.85 22.74
CA THR A 143 -10.86 14.28 24.13
C THR A 143 -12.24 14.93 24.29
N THR A 144 -13.19 14.16 24.82
CA THR A 144 -14.45 14.65 25.41
C THR A 144 -14.32 14.75 26.92
#